data_AF-A0A3M1P1Q4-F1
#
_entry.id   AF-A0A3M1P1Q4-F1
#
_cell.length_a   1.000
_cell.length_b   1.000
_cell.length_c   1.000
_cell.angle_alpha   90.00
_cell.angle_beta   90.00
_cell.angle_gamma   90.00
#
_symmetry.space_group_name_H-M   'P 1'
#
loop_
_entity.id
_entity.type
_entity.pdbx_description
1 polymer ?
#
loop_
_entity_poly.entity_id
_entity_poly.type
_entity_poly.pdbx_seq_one_letter_code
_entity_poly.pdbx_strand_id
1 'polypeptide(L)'
;MKLSLFFLVYVIFLTISVYTSSLADIRNSHHDFSGAAWSGNEICKPCHTPHHANLEIQNSPLWNHQNTTATFQIYSSSTLDATPGQPTGNT
;
A
#
# COMPACT_ATOMS: atom_id res chain seq x y z
N MET A 1 35.87 -34.84 10.18
CA MET A 1 35.58 -33.92 9.05
C MET A 1 34.16 -34.05 8.47
N LYS A 2 33.57 -35.25 8.33
CA LYS A 2 32.23 -35.41 7.71
C LYS A 2 31.07 -34.80 8.54
N LEU A 3 31.11 -34.88 9.88
CA LEU A 3 30.05 -34.34 10.76
C LEU A 3 29.95 -32.80 10.76
N SER A 4 31.09 -32.11 10.59
CA SER A 4 31.16 -30.65 10.47
C SER A 4 30.56 -30.15 9.15
N LEU A 5 30.70 -30.93 8.07
CA LEU A 5 30.11 -30.61 6.77
C LEU A 5 28.58 -30.76 6.77
N PHE A 6 28.03 -31.81 7.40
CA PHE A 6 26.58 -31.98 7.52
C PHE A 6 25.93 -30.91 8.40
N PHE A 7 26.60 -30.50 9.48
CA PHE A 7 26.13 -29.41 10.33
C PHE A 7 26.13 -28.07 9.59
N LEU A 8 27.19 -27.78 8.82
CA LEU A 8 27.27 -26.57 8.00
C LEU A 8 26.17 -26.54 6.92
N VAL A 9 25.94 -27.66 6.22
CA VAL A 9 24.89 -27.78 5.20
C VAL A 9 23.50 -27.62 5.81
N TYR A 10 23.27 -28.17 7.01
CA TYR A 10 22.00 -28.04 7.73
C TYR A 10 21.75 -26.59 8.16
N VAL A 11 22.76 -25.90 8.71
CA VAL A 11 22.66 -24.47 9.09
C VAL A 11 22.39 -23.59 7.87
N ILE A 12 23.06 -23.84 6.74
CA ILE A 12 22.79 -23.11 5.48
C ILE A 12 21.35 -23.35 5.01
N PHE A 13 20.86 -24.59 5.02
CA PHE A 13 19.48 -24.92 4.66
C PHE A 13 18.44 -24.23 5.58
N LEU A 14 18.74 -24.15 6.87
CA LEU A 14 17.87 -23.48 7.85
C LEU A 14 17.80 -21.97 7.60
N THR A 15 18.92 -21.34 7.24
CA THR A 15 18.96 -19.89 6.96
C THR A 15 18.27 -19.50 5.65
N ILE A 16 18.27 -20.37 4.63
CA ILE A 16 17.60 -20.11 3.34
C ILE A 16 16.06 -20.17 3.48
N SER A 17 15.55 -20.94 4.44
CA SER A 17 14.09 -21.16 4.62
C SER A 17 13.36 -19.97 5.24
N VAL A 18 14.05 -18.90 5.66
CA VAL A 18 13.45 -17.75 6.38
C VAL A 18 13.26 -16.50 5.51
N TYR A 19 13.48 -16.59 4.19
CA TYR A 19 13.35 -15.45 3.26
C TYR A 19 11.99 -15.36 2.56
N THR A 20 10.89 -15.70 3.21
CA THR A 20 9.56 -15.33 2.70
C THR A 20 9.22 -13.91 3.14
N SER A 21 9.93 -12.92 2.58
CA SER A 21 9.39 -11.56 2.56
C SER A 21 8.17 -11.59 1.65
N SER A 22 6.97 -11.54 2.25
CA SER A 22 5.75 -11.32 1.51
C SER A 22 5.80 -9.90 0.93
N LEU A 23 6.38 -9.76 -0.26
CA LEU A 23 6.16 -8.56 -1.06
C LEU A 23 4.67 -8.58 -1.40
N ALA A 24 3.92 -7.62 -0.86
CA ALA A 24 2.57 -7.37 -1.33
C ALA A 24 2.69 -6.90 -2.78
N ASP A 25 2.60 -7.85 -3.73
CA ASP A 25 2.59 -7.54 -5.15
C ASP A 25 1.15 -7.23 -5.58
N ILE A 26 0.99 -6.15 -6.33
CA ILE A 26 -0.30 -5.71 -6.88
C ILE A 26 -0.28 -5.71 -8.41
N ARG A 27 0.78 -6.23 -9.04
CA ARG A 27 0.86 -6.37 -10.51
C ARG A 27 -0.34 -7.14 -11.05
N ASN A 28 -0.88 -6.67 -12.18
CA ASN A 28 -2.07 -7.21 -12.84
C ASN A 28 -3.36 -7.17 -11.97
N SER A 29 -3.38 -6.41 -10.87
CA SER A 29 -4.60 -6.12 -10.13
C SER A 29 -5.28 -4.86 -10.66
N HIS A 30 -6.50 -4.59 -10.20
CA HIS A 30 -7.19 -3.32 -10.50
C HIS A 30 -6.45 -2.09 -9.94
N HIS A 31 -5.52 -2.28 -9.01
CA HIS A 31 -4.70 -1.23 -8.41
C HIS A 31 -3.25 -1.24 -8.94
N ASP A 32 -2.98 -1.92 -10.06
CA ASP A 32 -1.70 -1.81 -10.75
C ASP A 32 -1.62 -0.48 -11.51
N PHE A 33 -1.07 0.54 -10.85
CA PHE A 33 -0.90 1.86 -11.45
C PHE A 33 0.45 2.04 -12.16
N SER A 34 1.23 0.97 -12.36
CA SER A 34 2.56 1.07 -12.96
C SER A 34 2.56 1.63 -14.39
N GLY A 35 1.45 1.47 -15.14
CA GLY A 35 1.27 2.05 -16.48
C GLY A 35 0.72 3.49 -16.50
N ALA A 36 0.39 4.06 -15.35
CA ALA A 36 -0.17 5.41 -15.28
C ALA A 36 0.93 6.48 -15.31
N ALA A 37 0.81 7.48 -16.19
CA ALA A 37 1.83 8.53 -16.31
C ALA A 37 2.11 9.27 -14.98
N TRP A 38 1.09 9.40 -14.12
CA TRP A 38 1.19 10.06 -12.82
C TRP A 38 1.82 9.20 -11.71
N SER A 39 1.97 7.88 -11.91
CA SER A 39 2.63 7.02 -10.92
C SER A 39 4.15 7.06 -11.03
N GLY A 40 4.70 7.59 -12.12
CA GLY A 40 6.13 7.64 -12.37
C GLY A 40 6.76 6.25 -12.54
N ASN A 41 5.98 5.24 -12.94
CA ASN A 41 6.36 3.82 -13.00
C ASN A 41 6.69 3.21 -11.62
N GLU A 42 6.27 3.82 -10.52
CA GLU A 42 6.48 3.34 -9.16
C GLU A 42 5.18 2.75 -8.59
N ILE A 43 5.03 1.43 -8.64
CA ILE A 43 3.76 0.74 -8.33
C ILE A 43 3.22 0.99 -6.91
N CYS A 44 4.10 1.24 -5.93
CA CYS A 44 3.72 1.45 -4.52
C CYS A 44 3.53 2.93 -4.15
N LYS A 45 4.09 3.86 -4.93
CA LYS A 45 4.12 5.30 -4.62
C LYS A 45 2.74 5.95 -4.46
N PRO A 46 1.72 5.59 -5.25
CA PRO A 46 0.37 6.16 -5.09
C PRO A 46 -0.26 5.94 -3.71
N CYS A 47 0.14 4.88 -3.01
CA CYS A 47 -0.42 4.51 -1.72
C CYS A 47 0.54 4.78 -0.56
N HIS A 48 1.85 4.70 -0.82
CA HIS A 48 2.89 4.86 0.19
C HIS A 48 3.67 6.16 0.01
N THR A 49 3.48 7.08 0.94
CA THR A 49 4.31 8.27 1.11
C THR A 49 5.22 8.10 2.33
N PRO A 50 6.49 7.66 2.16
CA PRO A 50 7.40 7.53 3.31
C PRO A 50 7.85 8.90 3.85
N HIS A 51 8.00 9.90 2.97
CA HIS A 51 8.46 11.25 3.30
C HIS A 51 7.61 12.30 2.59
N HIS A 52 7.51 13.48 3.18
CA HIS A 52 6.77 14.64 2.63
C HIS A 52 5.28 14.37 2.44
N ALA A 53 4.62 13.80 3.45
CA ALA A 53 3.16 13.79 3.51
C ALA A 53 2.61 15.22 3.48
N ASN A 54 1.48 15.39 2.81
CA ASN A 54 0.67 16.59 2.85
C ASN A 54 0.05 16.70 4.25
N LEU A 55 0.34 17.80 4.95
CA LEU A 55 -0.12 18.06 6.31
C LEU A 55 -1.35 18.97 6.38
N GLU A 56 -1.95 19.34 5.24
CA GLU A 56 -3.16 20.16 5.17
C GLU A 56 -4.36 19.45 5.79
N ILE A 57 -4.50 18.14 5.54
CA ILE A 57 -5.54 17.30 6.12
C ILE A 57 -4.98 16.59 7.34
N GLN A 58 -5.63 16.79 8.49
CA GLN A 58 -5.25 16.11 9.72
C GLN A 58 -5.37 14.59 9.57
N ASN A 59 -4.43 13.86 10.16
CA ASN A 59 -4.40 12.39 10.17
C ASN A 59 -4.28 11.75 8.77
N SER A 60 -3.63 12.42 7.81
CA SER A 60 -3.32 11.86 6.48
C SER A 60 -1.81 11.57 6.28
N PRO A 61 -1.19 10.70 7.10
CA PRO A 61 0.27 10.54 7.12
C PRO A 61 0.88 9.89 5.87
N LEU A 62 0.06 9.31 4.98
CA LEU A 62 0.51 8.60 3.78
C LEU A 62 0.14 9.31 2.47
N TRP A 63 -0.52 10.47 2.54
CA TRP A 63 -1.02 11.18 1.36
C TRP A 63 -0.11 12.36 1.01
N ASN A 64 0.34 12.48 -0.24
CA ASN A 64 1.11 13.64 -0.72
C ASN A 64 0.57 14.24 -2.03
N HIS A 65 -0.65 13.85 -2.43
CA HIS A 65 -1.26 14.32 -3.66
C HIS A 65 -2.13 15.56 -3.41
N GLN A 66 -2.63 16.15 -4.51
CA GLN A 66 -3.50 17.32 -4.46
C GLN A 66 -4.85 16.95 -3.82
N ASN A 67 -5.28 17.76 -2.85
CA ASN A 67 -6.60 17.65 -2.25
C ASN A 67 -7.65 18.28 -3.16
N THR A 68 -8.75 17.57 -3.38
CA THR A 68 -9.88 18.10 -4.15
C THR A 68 -10.73 19.04 -3.30
N THR A 69 -11.25 20.10 -3.91
CA THR A 69 -12.27 20.98 -3.32
C THR A 69 -13.65 20.74 -3.94
N ALA A 70 -13.80 19.66 -4.74
CA ALA A 70 -15.05 19.33 -5.38
C ALA A 70 -16.10 18.90 -4.36
N THR A 71 -17.36 19.25 -4.63
CA THR A 71 -18.51 18.70 -3.92
C THR A 71 -19.06 17.52 -4.71
N PHE A 72 -19.16 16.36 -4.05
CA PHE A 72 -19.62 15.13 -4.68
C PHE A 72 -21.12 14.92 -4.53
N GLN A 73 -21.74 14.29 -5.54
CA GLN A 73 -23.05 13.69 -5.38
C GLN A 73 -22.90 12.47 -4.48
N ILE A 74 -23.49 12.54 -3.29
CA ILE A 74 -23.39 11.46 -2.31
C ILE A 74 -24.31 10.32 -2.73
N TYR A 75 -23.80 9.09 -2.63
CA TYR A 75 -24.59 7.90 -2.91
C TYR A 75 -25.82 7.83 -2.00
N SER A 76 -26.98 7.62 -2.60
CA SER A 76 -28.26 7.46 -1.91
C SER A 76 -28.94 6.17 -2.38
N SER A 77 -29.36 5.33 -1.44
CA SER A 77 -30.19 4.14 -1.69
C SER A 77 -31.23 3.99 -0.59
N SER A 78 -32.42 3.47 -0.92
CA SER A 78 -33.47 3.16 0.06
C SER A 78 -33.07 2.07 1.06
N THR A 79 -32.05 1.28 0.72
CA THR A 79 -31.48 0.23 1.57
C THR A 79 -30.21 0.67 2.30
N LEU A 80 -29.78 1.92 2.13
CA LEU A 80 -28.59 2.44 2.80
C LEU A 80 -28.93 2.82 4.24
N ASP A 81 -28.44 2.05 5.21
CA ASP A 81 -28.51 2.38 6.64
C ASP A 81 -27.32 3.25 7.07
N ALA A 82 -27.18 4.40 6.42
CA ALA A 82 -26.18 5.40 6.74
C ALA A 82 -26.62 6.77 6.20
N THR A 83 -26.11 7.84 6.81
CA THR A 83 -26.28 9.21 6.30
C THR A 83 -24.91 9.80 5.94
N PRO A 84 -24.26 9.30 4.87
CA PRO A 84 -22.94 9.78 4.50
C PRO A 84 -22.97 11.27 4.11
N GLY A 85 -21.95 12.01 4.56
CA GLY A 85 -21.70 13.40 4.16
C GLY A 85 -20.64 13.50 3.07
N GLN A 86 -20.14 14.71 2.81
CA GLN A 86 -18.95 14.90 1.98
C GLN A 86 -17.75 14.18 2.60
N PRO A 87 -16.86 13.57 1.79
CA PRO A 87 -15.61 13.00 2.31
C PRO A 87 -14.78 14.09 2.98
N THR A 88 -14.36 13.85 4.22
CA THR A 88 -13.54 14.81 4.99
C THR A 88 -12.09 14.35 5.20
N GLY A 89 -11.72 13.18 4.66
CA GLY A 89 -10.34 12.69 4.65
C GLY A 89 -9.81 12.20 6.01
N ASN A 90 -10.68 12.07 7.00
CA ASN A 90 -10.39 11.47 8.30
C ASN A 90 -10.74 9.97 8.28
N THR A 91 -9.88 9.17 8.91
CA THR A 91 -10.12 7.75 9.24
C THR A 91 -10.75 7.63 10.61
#